data_AF-A0A1I4J5J0-F1
#
_entry.id   AF-A0A1I4J5J0-F1
#
_cell.length_a   1.000
_cell.length_b   1.000
_cell.length_c   1.000
_cell.angle_alpha   90.00
_cell.angle_beta   90.00
_cell.angle_gamma   90.00
#
_symmetry.space_group_name_H-M   'P 1'
#
loop_
_entity.id
_entity.type
_entity.pdbx_description
1 polymer ?
#
loop_
_entity_poly.entity_id
_entity_poly.type
_entity_poly.pdbx_seq_one_letter_code
_entity_poly.pdbx_strand_id
1 'polypeptide(L)'
;ESCYVGKCLPYGRPSQYPYPVVCGGMLSGAAATRFSDTSHSGYFKGNKAAMGLRSNAGWVQPYCYPWGNVYLAGAASASNNTNLRDTGNVYPLLPVELHDNTANLWGALDGIFYISGFNNAVENTLSIDGVDYLVIQDVWRTGHTDYYAMRLDD
;
A
#
# COMPACT_ATOMS: atom_id res chain seq x y z
N GLU A 1 8.20 11.45 1.28
CA GLU A 1 7.98 10.39 2.30
C GLU A 1 6.53 10.45 2.75
N SER A 2 5.95 9.34 3.22
CA SER A 2 4.56 9.29 3.69
C SER A 2 4.37 8.36 4.88
N CYS A 3 3.28 8.58 5.60
CA CYS A 3 2.80 7.73 6.67
C CYS A 3 1.29 7.50 6.53
N TYR A 4 0.78 6.50 7.24
CA TYR A 4 -0.63 6.21 7.37
C TYR A 4 -0.97 6.01 8.84
N VAL A 5 -1.98 6.72 9.32
CA VAL A 5 -2.59 6.47 10.63
C VAL A 5 -4.09 6.53 10.42
N GLY A 6 -4.74 5.39 10.48
CA GLY A 6 -6.14 5.28 10.11
C GLY A 6 -6.74 3.94 10.50
N LYS A 7 -7.88 3.61 9.90
CA LYS A 7 -8.57 2.33 10.11
C LYS A 7 -8.50 1.50 8.83
N CYS A 8 -8.34 0.18 8.95
CA CYS A 8 -8.71 -0.68 7.83
C CYS A 8 -10.22 -0.95 7.81
N LEU A 9 -10.74 -1.23 6.62
CA LEU A 9 -12.10 -1.72 6.36
C LEU A 9 -12.12 -3.23 6.60
N PRO A 10 -12.59 -3.71 7.76
CA PRO A 10 -12.41 -5.11 8.13
C PRO A 10 -13.37 -6.01 7.37
N TYR A 11 -12.91 -7.19 6.99
CA TYR A 11 -13.77 -8.24 6.41
C TYR A 11 -14.49 -9.09 7.47
N GLY A 12 -14.09 -8.94 8.74
CA GLY A 12 -14.78 -9.53 9.88
C GLY A 12 -15.91 -8.65 10.43
N ARG A 13 -16.68 -9.21 11.37
CA ARG A 13 -17.73 -8.45 12.04
C ARG A 13 -17.11 -7.36 12.93
N PRO A 14 -17.83 -6.25 13.21
CA PRO A 14 -17.36 -5.23 14.15
C PRO A 14 -16.97 -5.78 15.53
N SER A 15 -17.57 -6.90 15.96
CA SER A 15 -17.22 -7.58 17.22
C SER A 15 -15.85 -8.27 17.20
N GLN A 16 -15.32 -8.64 16.02
CA GLN A 16 -14.01 -9.27 15.87
C GLN A 16 -12.88 -8.25 15.74
N TYR A 17 -13.20 -7.07 15.19
CA TYR A 17 -12.28 -5.93 15.09
C TYR A 17 -12.91 -4.67 15.72
N PRO A 18 -12.96 -4.58 17.06
CA PRO A 18 -13.53 -3.41 17.73
C PRO A 18 -12.79 -2.11 17.38
N TYR A 19 -11.48 -2.21 17.10
CA TYR A 19 -10.65 -1.06 16.78
C TYR A 19 -9.55 -1.40 15.76
N PRO A 20 -9.88 -1.48 14.45
CA PRO A 20 -8.98 -1.91 13.39
C PRO A 20 -8.00 -0.82 12.97
N VAL A 21 -7.27 -0.24 13.94
CA VAL A 21 -6.30 0.82 13.64
C VAL A 21 -5.07 0.25 12.97
N VAL A 22 -4.60 0.98 11.96
CA VAL A 22 -3.37 0.68 11.24
C VAL A 22 -2.45 1.90 11.31
N CYS A 23 -1.19 1.63 11.62
CA CYS A 23 -0.12 2.61 11.61
C CYS A 23 0.97 2.14 10.65
N GLY A 24 1.30 2.95 9.65
CA GLY A 24 2.32 2.68 8.65
C GLY A 24 3.27 3.86 8.51
N GLY A 25 4.58 3.60 8.43
CA GLY A 25 5.59 4.60 8.14
C GLY A 25 6.67 4.05 7.20
N MET A 26 7.54 4.92 6.69
CA MET A 26 8.65 4.47 5.83
C MET A 26 9.90 4.05 6.61
N LEU A 27 9.93 4.35 7.93
CA LEU A 27 11.00 4.01 8.84
C LEU A 27 10.50 3.06 9.94
N SER A 28 11.39 2.17 10.38
CA SER A 28 11.10 1.28 11.51
C SER A 28 11.46 1.99 12.82
N GLY A 29 10.44 2.53 13.50
CA GLY A 29 10.60 3.26 14.76
C GLY A 29 11.29 4.61 14.60
N ALA A 30 11.82 5.15 15.70
CA ALA A 30 12.58 6.41 15.73
C ALA A 30 14.03 6.20 15.24
N ALA A 31 14.19 5.65 14.05
CA ALA A 31 15.51 5.43 13.46
C ALA A 31 16.21 6.76 13.17
N ALA A 32 17.48 6.88 13.56
CA ALA A 32 18.31 8.05 13.26
C ALA A 32 18.82 8.00 11.80
N THR A 33 17.90 7.98 10.84
CA THR A 33 18.22 7.97 9.41
C THR A 33 18.52 9.37 8.91
N ARG A 34 19.50 9.47 8.01
CA ARG A 34 19.86 10.74 7.35
C ARG A 34 18.91 10.98 6.19
N PHE A 35 18.71 12.25 5.83
CA PHE A 35 17.88 12.61 4.66
C PHE A 35 18.38 11.99 3.33
N SER A 36 19.67 11.66 3.24
CA SER A 36 20.30 11.05 2.07
C SER A 36 20.25 9.52 2.07
N ASP A 37 19.60 8.91 3.07
CA ASP A 37 19.46 7.46 3.16
C ASP A 37 18.48 6.96 2.09
N THR A 38 18.91 6.03 1.25
CA THR A 38 18.10 5.48 0.15
C THR A 38 17.56 4.07 0.43
N SER A 39 17.84 3.52 1.62
CA SER A 39 17.50 2.13 2.00
C SER A 39 16.05 1.94 2.44
N HIS A 40 15.37 3.00 2.87
CA HIS A 40 14.02 2.96 3.42
C HIS A 40 12.95 2.93 2.31
N SER A 41 11.77 2.38 2.59
CA SER A 41 10.68 2.15 1.62
C SER A 41 9.32 2.15 2.30
N GLY A 42 8.25 2.28 1.51
CA GLY A 42 6.86 2.27 1.94
C GLY A 42 6.50 1.10 2.83
N TYR A 43 5.68 1.38 3.85
CA TYR A 43 5.15 0.39 4.80
C TYR A 43 4.39 -0.74 4.10
N PHE A 44 3.79 -0.46 2.94
CA PHE A 44 2.97 -1.37 2.15
C PHE A 44 3.76 -2.40 1.33
N LYS A 45 5.10 -2.37 1.34
CA LYS A 45 5.93 -3.29 0.55
C LYS A 45 6.17 -4.63 1.24
N GLY A 46 5.16 -5.50 1.17
CA GLY A 46 5.21 -6.84 1.76
C GLY A 46 5.00 -6.80 3.27
N ASN A 47 5.79 -7.57 4.03
CA ASN A 47 5.73 -7.60 5.50
C ASN A 47 6.82 -6.71 6.10
N LYS A 48 6.44 -5.53 6.58
CA LYS A 48 7.36 -4.48 7.08
C LYS A 48 7.11 -4.18 8.55
N ALA A 49 8.18 -4.12 9.34
CA ALA A 49 8.13 -3.69 10.74
C ALA A 49 7.64 -2.25 10.94
N ALA A 50 7.68 -1.45 9.87
CA ALA A 50 7.14 -0.10 9.86
C ALA A 50 5.61 -0.06 9.70
N MET A 51 4.94 -1.22 9.65
CA MET A 51 3.49 -1.34 9.59
C MET A 51 2.94 -2.19 10.74
N GLY A 52 1.91 -1.69 11.40
CA GLY A 52 1.20 -2.43 12.45
C GLY A 52 -0.31 -2.28 12.31
N LEU A 53 -1.02 -3.41 12.44
CA LEU A 53 -2.48 -3.48 12.57
C LEU A 53 -2.83 -3.83 14.03
N ARG A 54 -3.81 -3.13 14.60
CA ARG A 54 -4.35 -3.45 15.92
C ARG A 54 -5.41 -4.55 15.80
N SER A 55 -5.03 -5.76 16.18
CA SER A 55 -5.95 -6.90 16.33
C SER A 55 -6.47 -7.00 17.76
N ASN A 56 -7.44 -7.90 17.99
CA ASN A 56 -7.93 -8.21 19.34
C ASN A 56 -6.84 -8.81 20.26
N ALA A 57 -5.83 -9.47 19.68
CA ALA A 57 -4.71 -10.08 20.42
C ALA A 57 -3.52 -9.13 20.61
N GLY A 58 -3.60 -7.89 20.11
CA GLY A 58 -2.51 -6.92 20.14
C GLY A 58 -2.09 -6.45 18.75
N TRP A 59 -0.91 -5.82 18.69
CA TRP A 59 -0.33 -5.35 17.43
C TRP A 59 0.21 -6.53 16.62
N VAL A 60 -0.16 -6.59 15.34
CA VAL A 60 0.35 -7.56 14.37
C VAL A 60 1.01 -6.83 13.20
N GLN A 61 2.02 -7.44 12.60
CA GLN A 61 2.74 -6.92 11.43
C GLN A 61 2.13 -7.55 10.16
N PRO A 62 1.30 -6.83 9.39
CA PRO A 62 0.61 -7.43 8.25
C PRO A 62 1.49 -7.46 7.00
N TYR A 63 1.18 -8.40 6.10
CA TYR A 63 1.54 -8.29 4.69
C TYR A 63 0.51 -7.42 3.98
N CYS A 64 0.93 -6.73 2.92
CA CYS A 64 0.04 -5.97 2.04
C CYS A 64 -0.05 -6.59 0.65
N TYR A 65 -1.27 -6.92 0.24
CA TYR A 65 -1.61 -7.15 -1.15
C TYR A 65 -1.75 -5.80 -1.88
N PRO A 66 -1.35 -5.67 -3.16
CA PRO A 66 -0.77 -6.70 -4.02
C PRO A 66 0.76 -6.86 -3.92
N TRP A 67 1.48 -6.05 -3.13
CA TRP A 67 2.95 -6.12 -3.04
C TRP A 67 3.51 -7.47 -2.55
N GLY A 68 2.72 -8.27 -1.83
CA GLY A 68 3.06 -9.66 -1.52
C GLY A 68 3.00 -10.63 -2.71
N ASN A 69 2.39 -10.22 -3.84
CA ASN A 69 2.18 -11.05 -5.02
C ASN A 69 3.20 -10.71 -6.13
N VAL A 70 4.09 -11.67 -6.42
CA VAL A 70 5.18 -11.52 -7.41
C VAL A 70 4.70 -11.35 -8.86
N TYR A 71 3.45 -11.66 -9.16
CA TYR A 71 2.88 -11.56 -10.49
C TYR A 71 2.14 -10.25 -10.71
N LEU A 72 1.53 -9.67 -9.68
CA LEU A 72 0.74 -8.44 -9.80
C LEU A 72 1.57 -7.19 -9.52
N ALA A 73 2.32 -7.19 -8.41
CA ALA A 73 3.18 -6.10 -7.98
C ALA A 73 4.58 -6.62 -7.65
N GLY A 74 5.11 -7.51 -8.50
CA GLY A 74 6.40 -8.17 -8.30
C GLY A 74 7.62 -7.26 -8.40
N ALA A 75 8.79 -7.80 -8.09
CA ALA A 75 10.06 -7.08 -8.18
C ALA A 75 10.26 -6.53 -9.60
N ALA A 76 10.27 -5.20 -9.73
CA ALA A 76 10.63 -4.37 -10.88
C ALA A 76 10.75 -5.12 -12.24
N SER A 77 9.77 -4.89 -13.13
CA SER A 77 9.84 -5.13 -14.59
C SER A 77 10.74 -6.26 -15.09
N ALA A 78 10.54 -7.50 -14.65
CA ALA A 78 11.07 -8.65 -15.37
C ALA A 78 10.16 -8.95 -16.58
N SER A 79 10.77 -9.23 -17.75
CA SER A 79 10.07 -9.59 -19.01
C SER A 79 9.07 -10.74 -18.89
N ASN A 80 9.20 -11.57 -17.85
CA ASN A 80 8.38 -12.77 -17.65
C ASN A 80 7.28 -12.57 -16.59
N ASN A 81 7.16 -11.38 -16.00
CA ASN A 81 6.16 -11.09 -14.99
C ASN A 81 4.90 -10.52 -15.62
N THR A 82 3.75 -11.05 -15.22
CA THR A 82 2.39 -10.58 -15.58
C THR A 82 1.98 -9.35 -14.77
N ASN A 83 2.93 -8.45 -14.51
CA ASN A 83 2.76 -7.25 -13.69
C ASN A 83 1.55 -6.43 -14.17
N LEU A 84 0.76 -5.89 -13.23
CA LEU A 84 -0.44 -5.13 -13.55
C LEU A 84 -0.07 -3.88 -14.36
N ARG A 85 -0.65 -3.68 -15.54
CA ARG A 85 -0.43 -2.48 -16.35
C ARG A 85 -1.72 -1.70 -16.57
N ASP A 86 -1.58 -0.51 -17.15
CA ASP A 86 -2.73 0.21 -17.67
C ASP A 86 -3.45 -0.62 -18.73
N THR A 87 -4.77 -0.44 -18.83
CA THR A 87 -5.60 -1.04 -19.87
C THR A 87 -6.19 0.09 -20.70
N GLY A 88 -5.52 0.43 -21.80
CA GLY A 88 -5.94 1.54 -22.66
C GLY A 88 -5.85 2.91 -21.97
N ASN A 89 -4.73 3.19 -21.30
CA ASN A 89 -4.48 4.39 -20.48
C ASN A 89 -5.35 4.52 -19.22
N VAL A 90 -6.14 3.50 -18.88
CA VAL A 90 -6.85 3.43 -17.59
C VAL A 90 -5.99 2.64 -16.61
N TYR A 91 -5.67 3.26 -15.48
CA TYR A 91 -4.89 2.63 -14.42
C TYR A 91 -5.81 1.97 -13.40
N PRO A 92 -5.87 0.62 -13.35
CA PRO A 92 -6.70 -0.06 -12.36
C PRO A 92 -6.15 0.17 -10.95
N LEU A 93 -7.04 0.54 -10.03
CA LEU A 93 -6.76 0.63 -8.61
C LEU A 93 -7.04 -0.72 -7.95
N LEU A 94 -6.08 -1.24 -7.19
CA LEU A 94 -6.29 -2.43 -6.35
C LEU A 94 -6.33 -2.00 -4.88
N PRO A 95 -7.30 -2.49 -4.07
CA PRO A 95 -7.32 -2.22 -2.65
C PRO A 95 -6.08 -2.78 -1.97
N VAL A 96 -5.54 -2.04 -0.99
CA VAL A 96 -4.38 -2.51 -0.21
C VAL A 96 -4.87 -3.39 0.94
N GLU A 97 -4.90 -4.70 0.71
CA GLU A 97 -5.43 -5.66 1.68
C GLU A 97 -4.36 -6.17 2.64
N LEU A 98 -4.74 -6.27 3.91
CA LEU A 98 -3.90 -6.72 5.00
C LEU A 98 -4.13 -8.21 5.27
N HIS A 99 -3.06 -8.98 5.30
CA HIS A 99 -3.14 -10.43 5.46
C HIS A 99 -1.90 -11.03 6.15
N ASP A 100 -2.01 -12.28 6.61
CA ASP A 100 -0.92 -13.02 7.28
C ASP A 100 -0.04 -13.85 6.32
N ASN A 101 -0.23 -13.66 5.00
CA ASN A 101 0.37 -14.47 3.94
C ASN A 101 0.12 -15.98 4.05
N THR A 102 -0.93 -16.37 4.76
CA THR A 102 -1.38 -17.76 4.91
C THR A 102 -2.87 -17.84 4.63
N ALA A 103 -3.71 -17.67 5.65
CA ALA A 103 -5.15 -17.90 5.55
C ALA A 103 -6.00 -16.72 6.06
N ASN A 104 -5.40 -15.79 6.82
CA ASN A 104 -6.13 -14.72 7.46
C ASN A 104 -6.07 -13.45 6.58
N LEU A 105 -7.26 -12.97 6.21
CA LEU A 105 -7.48 -11.70 5.55
C LEU A 105 -8.19 -10.77 6.54
N TRP A 106 -7.60 -9.62 6.83
CA TRP A 106 -8.11 -8.72 7.87
C TRP A 106 -9.00 -7.62 7.31
N GLY A 107 -8.66 -7.06 6.16
CA GLY A 107 -9.38 -5.94 5.55
C GLY A 107 -8.47 -5.11 4.64
N ALA A 108 -9.00 -4.05 4.06
CA ALA A 108 -8.24 -3.13 3.20
C ALA A 108 -7.96 -1.79 3.88
N LEU A 109 -6.86 -1.11 3.55
CA LEU A 109 -6.64 0.26 3.98
C LEU A 109 -7.75 1.17 3.42
N ASP A 110 -8.27 2.06 4.27
CA ASP A 110 -9.21 3.07 3.80
C ASP A 110 -8.47 4.19 3.06
N GLY A 111 -8.95 4.51 1.86
CA GLY A 111 -8.42 5.58 1.01
C GLY A 111 -7.09 5.30 0.33
N ILE A 112 -6.44 4.14 0.54
CA ILE A 112 -5.14 3.81 -0.06
C ILE A 112 -5.27 2.62 -1.00
N PHE A 113 -4.76 2.78 -2.22
CA PHE A 113 -4.84 1.80 -3.30
C PHE A 113 -3.48 1.60 -3.96
N TYR A 114 -3.21 0.39 -4.42
CA TYR A 114 -2.11 0.14 -5.34
C TYR A 114 -2.45 0.68 -6.73
N ILE A 115 -1.45 1.30 -7.36
CA ILE A 115 -1.49 1.72 -8.77
C ILE A 115 -0.15 1.39 -9.43
N SER A 116 -0.18 0.98 -10.69
CA SER A 116 1.03 0.71 -11.46
C SER A 116 1.82 1.99 -11.74
N GLY A 117 3.15 1.90 -11.61
CA GLY A 117 4.11 2.91 -12.05
C GLY A 117 4.49 2.83 -13.53
N PHE A 118 4.01 1.82 -14.26
CA PHE A 118 4.27 1.71 -15.70
C PHE A 118 3.62 2.87 -16.45
N ASN A 119 4.41 3.73 -17.10
CA ASN A 119 3.93 4.91 -17.83
C ASN A 119 3.12 5.91 -16.98
N ASN A 120 3.27 5.87 -15.65
CA ASN A 120 2.59 6.75 -14.72
C ASN A 120 3.58 7.71 -14.07
N ALA A 121 3.12 8.90 -13.71
CA ALA A 121 3.94 9.92 -13.06
C ALA A 121 3.44 10.20 -11.63
N VAL A 122 4.37 10.60 -10.76
CA VAL A 122 4.03 11.10 -9.43
C VAL A 122 3.21 12.38 -9.54
N GLU A 123 2.32 12.63 -8.57
CA GLU A 123 1.42 13.79 -8.51
C GLU A 123 0.37 13.83 -9.63
N ASN A 124 0.29 12.78 -10.43
CA ASN A 124 -0.82 12.62 -11.34
C ASN A 124 -2.14 12.50 -10.55
N THR A 125 -3.20 13.08 -11.09
CA THR A 125 -4.55 12.97 -10.54
C THR A 125 -5.38 12.09 -11.46
N LEU A 126 -6.17 11.20 -10.86
CA LEU A 126 -7.13 10.38 -11.59
C LEU A 126 -8.50 10.53 -10.95
N SER A 127 -9.55 10.54 -11.78
CA SER A 127 -10.93 10.55 -11.31
C SER A 127 -11.59 9.26 -11.76
N ILE A 128 -12.07 8.46 -10.80
CA ILE A 128 -12.79 7.20 -11.05
C ILE A 128 -14.12 7.29 -10.33
N ASP A 129 -15.21 7.13 -11.08
CA ASP A 129 -16.59 7.18 -10.56
C ASP A 129 -16.89 8.45 -9.73
N GLY A 130 -16.28 9.58 -10.10
CA GLY A 130 -16.48 10.88 -9.44
C GLY A 130 -15.68 11.07 -8.16
N VAL A 131 -14.76 10.15 -7.85
CA VAL A 131 -13.82 10.25 -6.73
C VAL A 131 -12.43 10.53 -7.29
N ASP A 132 -11.76 11.54 -6.74
CA ASP A 132 -10.41 11.91 -7.14
C ASP A 132 -9.36 11.18 -6.30
N TYR A 133 -8.25 10.82 -6.95
CA TYR A 133 -7.11 10.20 -6.30
C TYR A 133 -5.82 10.87 -6.73
N LEU A 134 -4.89 11.01 -5.79
CA LEU A 134 -3.54 11.48 -6.01
C LEU A 134 -2.57 10.31 -6.07
N VAL A 135 -1.77 10.24 -7.13
CA VAL A 135 -0.68 9.26 -7.25
C VAL A 135 0.55 9.75 -6.49
N ILE A 136 1.03 8.93 -5.56
CA ILE A 136 2.19 9.24 -4.72
C ILE A 136 3.26 8.16 -4.91
N GLN A 137 4.51 8.59 -5.05
CA GLN A 137 5.65 7.70 -5.19
C GLN A 137 6.22 7.23 -3.84
N ASP A 138 6.86 6.06 -3.83
CA ASP A 138 7.58 5.50 -2.70
C ASP A 138 8.94 6.18 -2.52
N VAL A 139 8.96 7.21 -1.68
CA VAL A 139 10.14 8.01 -1.33
C VAL A 139 10.75 8.69 -2.57
N TRP A 140 11.72 8.04 -3.21
CA TRP A 140 12.46 8.50 -4.39
C TRP A 140 12.37 7.50 -5.54
N ARG A 141 11.72 6.36 -5.33
CA ARG A 141 11.70 5.26 -6.30
C ARG A 141 10.65 5.50 -7.38
N THR A 142 10.98 5.04 -8.58
CA THR A 142 10.17 5.27 -9.80
C THR A 142 9.85 3.97 -10.54
N GLY A 143 10.14 2.83 -9.92
CA GLY A 143 9.85 1.52 -10.49
C GLY A 143 8.35 1.22 -10.53
N HIS A 144 8.04 0.11 -11.18
CA HIS A 144 6.67 -0.33 -11.44
C HIS A 144 5.78 -0.44 -10.19
N THR A 145 6.36 -0.81 -9.06
CA THR A 145 5.67 -1.08 -7.79
C THR A 145 5.79 0.05 -6.78
N ASP A 146 6.32 1.18 -7.22
CA ASP A 146 6.79 2.25 -6.35
C ASP A 146 5.78 3.39 -6.26
N TYR A 147 4.52 3.10 -6.52
CA TYR A 147 3.43 4.08 -6.50
C TYR A 147 2.23 3.51 -5.75
N TYR A 148 1.48 4.40 -5.12
CA TYR A 148 0.16 4.14 -4.57
C TYR A 148 -0.74 5.34 -4.85
N ALA A 149 -2.03 5.09 -4.94
CA ALA A 149 -3.04 6.13 -5.09
C ALA A 149 -3.71 6.40 -3.73
N MET A 150 -3.86 7.68 -3.40
CA MET A 150 -4.56 8.14 -2.22
C MET A 150 -5.86 8.81 -2.63
N ARG A 151 -6.99 8.36 -2.11
CA ARG A 151 -8.30 8.98 -2.29
C ARG A 151 -8.28 10.38 -1.69
N LEU A 152 -8.80 11.35 -2.43
CA LEU A 152 -9.06 12.70 -1.97
C LEU A 152 -10.53 12.76 -1.56
N ASP A 153 -10.76 12.91 -0.27
CA ASP A 153 -12.09 13.14 0.28
C ASP A 153 -12.30 14.66 0.41
N ASP A 154 -13.43 15.16 -0.10
CA ASP A 154 -13.84 16.57 -0.04
C ASP A 154 -14.25 17.03 1.38
#